data_AF-T1IJJ1-F1
#
_entry.id   AF-T1IJJ1-F1
#
_cell.length_a   1.000
_cell.length_b   1.000
_cell.length_c   1.000
_cell.angle_alpha   90.00
_cell.angle_beta   90.00
_cell.angle_gamma   90.00
#
_symmetry.space_group_name_H-M   'P 1'
#
loop_
_entity.id
_entity.type
_entity.pdbx_description
1 polymer ?
#
loop_
_entity_poly.entity_id
_entity_poly.type
_entity_poly.pdbx_seq_one_letter_code
_entity_poly.pdbx_strand_id
1 'polypeptide(L)'
;MNQEINLIKGYSRFSLERSAVIGKNITSAVLSDVRTSQNTWLDDNDQDEKLRHKLKIIMDRVPRITRLNVHGKNNSEALQVANYGIGGHYSPHVDYFPEDPNRKKLNDVKRGGATVFPRIDAAVWPRKGSAAFWYNIRKNGTKDPMTLHGGCPVLHGTKWIGNK
;
A
#
# COMPACT_ATOMS: atom_id res chain seq x y z
N MET A 1 18.52 -3.70 5.23
CA MET A 1 17.49 -4.11 4.24
C MET A 1 16.82 -5.46 4.55
N ASN A 2 17.48 -6.63 4.40
CA ASN A 2 16.79 -7.93 4.58
C ASN A 2 16.27 -8.17 6.01
N GLN A 3 17.05 -7.79 7.03
CA GLN A 3 16.63 -7.89 8.43
C GLN A 3 15.43 -7.00 8.75
N GLU A 4 15.37 -5.80 8.18
CA GLU A 4 14.26 -4.85 8.37
C GLU A 4 12.96 -5.39 7.76
N ILE A 5 13.04 -5.94 6.54
CA ILE A 5 11.91 -6.60 5.88
C ILE A 5 11.39 -7.77 6.72
N ASN A 6 12.31 -8.59 7.26
CA ASN A 6 11.92 -9.74 8.09
C ASN A 6 11.31 -9.30 9.41
N LEU A 7 11.82 -8.23 10.02
CA LEU A 7 11.24 -7.63 11.23
C LEU A 7 9.81 -7.16 10.96
N ILE A 8 9.59 -6.34 9.94
CA ILE A 8 8.25 -5.86 9.57
C ILE A 8 7.31 -7.04 9.33
N LYS A 9 7.72 -8.04 8.54
CA LYS A 9 6.92 -9.25 8.32
C LYS A 9 6.61 -10.01 9.61
N GLY A 10 7.57 -10.11 10.53
CA GLY A 10 7.41 -10.79 11.81
C GLY A 10 6.31 -10.17 12.66
N TYR A 11 6.34 -8.84 12.80
CA TYR A 11 5.31 -8.09 13.54
C TYR A 11 3.96 -8.09 12.84
N SER A 12 3.94 -8.03 11.50
CA SER A 12 2.67 -7.99 10.77
C SER A 12 1.93 -9.33 10.74
N ARG A 13 2.62 -10.47 10.75
CA ARG A 13 2.02 -11.81 10.53
C ARG A 13 0.83 -12.13 11.44
N PHE A 14 0.85 -11.68 12.69
CA PHE A 14 -0.19 -11.97 13.67
C PHE A 14 -1.36 -10.99 13.64
N SER A 15 -1.22 -9.87 12.91
CA SER A 15 -2.19 -8.78 12.84
C SER A 15 -2.73 -8.54 11.43
N LEU A 16 -2.40 -9.44 10.49
CA LEU A 16 -2.87 -9.37 9.10
C LEU A 16 -4.32 -9.83 9.02
N GLU A 17 -5.22 -8.89 8.74
CA GLU A 17 -6.63 -9.18 8.51
C GLU A 17 -6.98 -9.06 7.03
N ARG A 18 -7.93 -9.86 6.57
CA ARG A 18 -8.37 -9.81 5.17
C ARG A 18 -9.04 -8.47 4.89
N SER A 19 -8.71 -7.84 3.76
CA SER A 19 -9.30 -6.58 3.34
C SER A 19 -10.82 -6.73 3.20
N ALA A 20 -11.57 -6.06 4.08
CA ALA A 20 -13.00 -5.90 3.98
C ALA A 20 -13.32 -4.48 3.50
N VAL A 21 -14.36 -4.34 2.67
CA VAL A 21 -15.03 -3.06 2.47
C VAL A 21 -16.27 -3.05 3.35
N ILE A 22 -16.54 -1.91 3.99
CA ILE A 22 -17.81 -1.69 4.69
C ILE A 22 -18.92 -1.81 3.63
N GLY A 23 -19.78 -2.82 3.75
CA GLY A 23 -20.94 -2.97 2.89
C GLY A 23 -21.90 -1.79 3.07
N LYS A 24 -22.83 -1.61 2.12
CA LYS A 24 -23.87 -0.55 2.22
C LYS A 24 -24.70 -0.58 3.51
N ASN A 25 -24.67 -1.70 4.26
CA ASN A 25 -25.28 -1.86 5.57
C ASN A 25 -24.20 -2.17 6.62
N ILE A 26 -24.25 -1.43 7.75
CA ILE A 26 -23.22 -1.32 8.80
C ILE A 26 -22.88 -2.66 9.51
N THR A 27 -23.63 -3.74 9.28
CA THR A 27 -23.54 -4.99 10.05
C THR A 27 -22.87 -6.16 9.33
N SER A 28 -22.28 -5.97 8.14
CA SER A 28 -21.57 -7.07 7.47
C SER A 28 -20.33 -6.57 6.74
N ALA A 29 -19.16 -6.93 7.24
CA ALA A 29 -17.90 -6.80 6.52
C ALA A 29 -17.97 -7.70 5.28
N VAL A 30 -18.19 -7.10 4.11
CA VAL A 30 -18.22 -7.83 2.84
C VAL A 30 -16.78 -7.98 2.36
N LEU A 31 -16.39 -9.21 2.01
CA LEU A 31 -15.08 -9.48 1.42
C LEU A 31 -14.90 -8.61 0.17
N SER A 32 -13.75 -7.92 0.09
CA SER A 32 -13.48 -7.05 -1.05
C SER A 32 -13.01 -7.85 -2.27
N ASP A 33 -13.80 -7.83 -3.34
CA ASP A 33 -13.34 -8.26 -4.67
C ASP A 33 -12.49 -7.17 -5.37
N VAL A 34 -12.45 -5.97 -4.80
CA VAL A 34 -11.67 -4.83 -5.32
C VAL A 34 -10.22 -4.92 -4.85
N ARG A 35 -9.99 -5.45 -3.64
CA ARG A 35 -8.68 -5.65 -3.04
C ARG A 35 -8.63 -7.02 -2.34
N THR A 36 -7.96 -7.98 -2.96
CA THR A 36 -7.76 -9.32 -2.40
C THR A 36 -6.39 -9.42 -1.71
N SER A 37 -6.24 -8.71 -0.59
CA SER A 37 -5.04 -8.73 0.27
C SER A 37 -5.38 -8.83 1.73
N GLN A 38 -4.40 -9.19 2.56
CA GLN A 38 -4.44 -8.99 4.00
C GLN A 38 -3.62 -7.76 4.36
N ASN A 39 -4.09 -6.95 5.32
CA ASN A 39 -3.44 -5.70 5.69
C ASN A 39 -3.32 -5.58 7.21
N THR A 40 -2.34 -4.80 7.64
CA THR A 40 -2.18 -4.36 9.02
C THR A 40 -1.46 -3.01 9.03
N TRP A 41 -1.44 -2.33 10.17
CA TRP A 41 -0.76 -1.04 10.34
C TRP A 41 0.25 -1.15 11.47
N LEU A 42 1.46 -0.65 11.23
CA LEU A 42 2.51 -0.55 12.24
C LEU A 42 2.79 0.93 12.54
N ASP A 43 2.59 1.33 13.79
CA ASP A 43 2.77 2.73 14.24
C ASP A 43 4.23 2.96 14.70
N ASP A 44 4.82 4.09 14.32
CA ASP A 44 6.14 4.48 14.81
C ASP A 44 6.13 5.03 16.24
N ASN A 45 4.98 4.94 16.93
CA ASN A 45 4.76 5.20 18.35
C ASN A 45 4.26 3.95 19.12
N ASP A 46 4.50 2.74 18.59
CA ASP A 46 4.11 1.49 19.24
C ASP A 46 4.68 1.37 20.68
N GLN A 47 3.99 0.59 21.52
CA GLN A 47 4.41 0.29 22.89
C GLN A 47 5.63 -0.64 22.90
N ASP A 48 5.77 -1.51 21.91
CA ASP A 48 6.99 -2.32 21.72
C ASP A 48 8.15 -1.40 21.32
N GLU A 49 9.10 -1.21 22.24
CA GLU A 49 10.28 -0.35 22.05
C GLU A 49 11.13 -0.79 20.85
N LYS A 50 11.29 -2.10 20.65
CA LYS A 50 12.11 -2.65 19.56
C LYS A 50 11.46 -2.36 18.22
N LEU A 51 10.15 -2.54 18.11
CA LEU A 51 9.39 -2.19 16.91
C LEU A 51 9.47 -0.69 16.65
N ARG A 52 9.11 0.12 17.65
CA ARG A 52 9.11 1.58 17.60
C ARG A 52 10.46 2.14 17.12
N HIS A 53 11.55 1.73 17.78
CA HIS A 53 12.89 2.19 17.45
C HIS A 53 13.30 1.80 16.02
N LYS A 54 13.02 0.57 15.59
CA LYS A 54 13.35 0.10 14.24
C LYS A 54 12.51 0.76 13.16
N LEU A 55 11.20 0.94 13.39
CA LEU A 55 10.33 1.66 12.45
C LEU A 55 10.79 3.09 12.29
N LYS A 56 11.12 3.80 13.37
CA LYS A 56 11.62 5.17 13.31
C LYS A 56 12.86 5.28 12.41
N ILE A 57 13.85 4.41 12.59
CA ILE A 57 15.07 4.39 11.75
C ILE A 57 14.74 4.13 10.27
N ILE A 58 13.80 3.24 9.99
CA ILE A 58 13.38 2.94 8.61
C ILE A 58 12.66 4.15 8.01
N MET A 59 11.74 4.76 8.76
CA MET A 59 10.94 5.91 8.31
C MET A 59 11.77 7.18 8.15
N ASP A 60 12.84 7.38 8.92
CA ASP A 60 13.78 8.49 8.78
C ASP A 60 14.43 8.56 7.38
N ARG A 61 14.39 7.49 6.58
CA ARG A 61 14.89 7.47 5.20
C ARG A 61 13.92 8.13 4.22
N VAL A 62 12.62 8.05 4.47
CA VAL A 62 11.58 8.62 3.60
C VAL A 62 11.69 10.15 3.47
N PRO A 63 11.82 10.95 4.54
CA PRO A 63 11.96 12.40 4.41
C PRO A 63 13.26 12.79 3.70
N ARG A 64 14.32 11.99 3.84
CA ARG A 64 15.60 12.24 3.15
C ARG A 64 15.50 12.09 1.63
N ILE A 65 14.61 11.21 1.15
CA ILE A 65 14.42 10.94 -0.28
C ILE A 65 13.32 11.84 -0.87
N THR A 66 12.20 11.99 -0.15
CA THR A 66 10.97 12.61 -0.67
C THR A 66 10.83 14.09 -0.30
N ARG A 67 11.60 14.54 0.71
CA ARG A 67 11.45 15.85 1.38
C ARG A 67 10.08 16.06 2.06
N LEU A 68 9.34 14.98 2.33
CA LEU A 68 8.07 15.00 3.04
C LEU A 68 8.28 14.58 4.50
N ASN A 69 7.67 15.29 5.44
CA ASN A 69 7.62 14.83 6.82
C ASN A 69 6.61 13.69 6.94
N VAL A 70 7.03 12.55 7.48
CA VAL A 70 6.20 11.34 7.62
C VAL A 70 6.06 10.87 9.07
N HIS A 71 6.61 11.62 10.02
CA HIS A 71 6.56 11.29 11.43
C HIS A 71 5.39 11.96 12.13
N GLY A 72 4.72 11.23 13.00
CA GLY A 72 3.59 11.71 13.77
C GLY A 72 2.26 11.67 13.01
N LYS A 73 1.19 11.47 13.76
CA LYS A 73 -0.17 11.20 13.27
C LYS A 73 -0.78 12.32 12.43
N ASN A 74 -0.24 13.54 12.56
CA ASN A 74 -0.72 14.70 11.79
C ASN A 74 -0.09 14.81 10.39
N ASN A 75 0.96 14.02 10.11
CA ASN A 75 1.74 14.16 8.87
C ASN A 75 1.58 12.96 7.92
N SER A 76 1.48 11.74 8.45
CA SER A 76 1.33 10.51 7.67
C SER A 76 0.62 9.44 8.50
N GLU A 77 -0.08 8.54 7.82
CA GLU A 77 -0.66 7.35 8.45
C GLU A 77 0.44 6.42 9.01
N ALA A 78 0.05 5.50 9.89
CA ALA A 78 0.91 4.39 10.28
C ALA A 78 1.32 3.57 9.03
N LEU A 79 2.47 2.88 9.08
CA LEU A 79 2.94 2.08 7.95
C LEU A 79 1.92 0.97 7.66
N GLN A 80 1.21 1.08 6.54
CA GLN A 80 0.30 0.02 6.11
C GLN A 80 1.12 -1.10 5.48
N VAL A 81 1.10 -2.28 6.10
CA VAL A 81 1.71 -3.49 5.55
C VAL A 81 0.64 -4.33 4.90
N ALA A 82 0.83 -4.69 3.63
CA ALA A 82 -0.10 -5.52 2.88
C ALA A 82 0.57 -6.77 2.31
N ASN A 83 -0.17 -7.89 2.35
CA ASN A 83 0.20 -9.18 1.78
C ASN A 83 -0.83 -9.60 0.72
N TYR A 84 -0.33 -9.92 -0.47
CA TYR A 84 -1.09 -10.50 -1.56
C TYR A 84 -0.61 -11.93 -1.80
N GLY A 85 -1.52 -12.90 -1.60
CA GLY A 85 -1.33 -14.29 -2.03
C GLY A 85 -1.57 -14.46 -3.53
N ILE A 86 -1.55 -15.70 -4.03
CA ILE A 86 -1.87 -16.02 -5.43
C ILE A 86 -3.27 -15.50 -5.79
N GLY A 87 -3.40 -14.83 -6.93
CA GLY A 87 -4.62 -14.14 -7.38
C GLY A 87 -4.91 -12.82 -6.65
N GLY A 88 -4.16 -12.52 -5.58
CA GLY A 88 -4.26 -11.29 -4.82
C GLY A 88 -3.93 -10.07 -5.68
N HIS A 89 -4.84 -9.10 -5.74
CA HIS A 89 -4.71 -7.89 -6.57
C HIS A 89 -5.31 -6.67 -5.87
N TYR A 90 -5.09 -5.49 -6.45
CA TYR A 90 -5.78 -4.27 -6.07
C TYR A 90 -6.21 -3.53 -7.33
N SER A 91 -7.52 -3.39 -7.51
CA SER A 91 -8.10 -2.67 -8.64
C SER A 91 -7.54 -1.24 -8.76
N PRO A 92 -7.44 -0.69 -9.98
CA PRO A 92 -6.97 0.66 -10.19
C PRO A 92 -7.72 1.69 -9.33
N HIS A 93 -6.96 2.49 -8.58
CA HIS A 93 -7.45 3.52 -7.69
C HIS A 93 -6.45 4.69 -7.63
N VAL A 94 -6.78 5.68 -6.81
CA VAL A 94 -5.93 6.83 -6.48
C VAL A 94 -5.91 6.91 -4.96
N ASP A 95 -4.84 7.42 -4.37
CA ASP A 95 -4.75 7.46 -2.90
C ASP A 95 -5.43 8.68 -2.28
N TYR A 96 -5.73 9.71 -3.08
CA TYR A 96 -6.53 10.82 -2.62
C TYR A 96 -8.02 10.43 -2.56
N PHE A 97 -8.77 10.98 -1.61
CA PHE A 97 -10.21 10.72 -1.51
C PHE A 97 -10.93 11.10 -2.82
N PRO A 98 -11.51 10.13 -3.54
CA PRO A 98 -12.27 10.41 -4.75
C PRO A 98 -13.59 11.09 -4.40
N GLU A 99 -14.03 12.00 -5.28
CA GLU A 99 -15.36 12.61 -5.19
C GLU A 99 -16.47 11.70 -5.73
N ASP A 100 -16.13 10.69 -6.56
CA ASP A 100 -17.08 9.74 -7.15
C ASP A 100 -16.65 8.28 -6.87
N PRO A 101 -17.51 7.48 -6.19
CA PRO A 101 -17.23 6.09 -5.84
C PRO A 101 -17.34 5.09 -7.00
N ASN A 102 -17.87 5.45 -8.17
CA ASN A 102 -18.12 4.51 -9.26
C ASN A 102 -16.91 4.35 -10.19
N ARG A 103 -15.96 3.46 -9.84
CA ARG A 103 -14.77 3.20 -10.66
C ARG A 103 -14.86 1.90 -11.47
N LYS A 104 -14.60 2.02 -12.79
CA LYS A 104 -14.52 0.93 -13.76
C LYS A 104 -13.25 0.09 -13.57
N LYS A 105 -13.40 -1.24 -13.62
CA LYS A 105 -12.31 -2.23 -13.59
C LYS A 105 -11.66 -2.32 -14.98
N LEU A 106 -10.33 -2.48 -15.04
CA LEU A 106 -9.56 -2.69 -16.28
C LEU A 106 -8.92 -4.09 -16.26
N ASN A 107 -8.81 -4.71 -17.44
CA ASN A 107 -8.46 -6.13 -17.66
C ASN A 107 -6.94 -6.40 -17.83
N ASP A 108 -6.62 -7.69 -17.97
CA ASP A 108 -5.43 -8.48 -17.59
C ASP A 108 -4.01 -8.18 -18.14
N VAL A 109 -3.01 -8.75 -17.42
CA VAL A 109 -1.58 -8.83 -17.80
C VAL A 109 -1.00 -10.23 -17.48
N LYS A 110 -0.03 -10.69 -18.29
CA LYS A 110 0.41 -12.11 -18.38
C LYS A 110 1.36 -12.63 -17.29
N ARG A 111 1.94 -11.81 -16.41
CA ARG A 111 2.68 -12.21 -15.17
C ARG A 111 2.54 -11.17 -14.06
N GLY A 112 2.51 -11.64 -12.81
CA GLY A 112 1.73 -11.01 -11.75
C GLY A 112 2.43 -10.07 -10.77
N GLY A 113 1.64 -9.27 -10.06
CA GLY A 113 2.10 -8.48 -8.91
C GLY A 113 2.72 -7.11 -9.22
N ALA A 114 2.81 -6.69 -10.48
CA ALA A 114 3.26 -5.34 -10.85
C ALA A 114 2.36 -4.24 -10.25
N THR A 115 2.94 -3.09 -9.90
CA THR A 115 2.17 -1.85 -9.70
C THR A 115 2.09 -1.15 -11.05
N VAL A 116 0.89 -1.02 -11.61
CA VAL A 116 0.67 -0.45 -12.95
C VAL A 116 0.03 0.93 -12.85
N PHE A 117 0.38 1.82 -13.77
CA PHE A 117 -0.18 3.16 -13.93
C PHE A 117 -0.84 3.28 -15.31
N PRO A 118 -2.12 2.89 -15.45
CA PRO A 118 -2.75 2.72 -16.77
C PRO A 118 -2.80 3.98 -17.62
N ARG A 119 -2.83 5.17 -17.00
CA ARG A 119 -2.95 6.44 -17.74
C ARG A 119 -1.64 6.94 -18.37
N ILE A 120 -0.50 6.41 -17.91
CA ILE A 120 0.83 6.79 -18.41
C ILE A 120 1.58 5.59 -18.99
N ASP A 121 0.89 4.47 -19.20
CA ASP A 121 1.42 3.21 -19.74
C ASP A 121 2.73 2.75 -19.06
N ALA A 122 2.76 2.82 -17.72
CA ALA A 122 3.93 2.47 -16.94
C ALA A 122 3.64 1.30 -15.99
N ALA A 123 4.66 0.48 -15.75
CA ALA A 123 4.60 -0.63 -14.79
C ALA A 123 5.89 -0.71 -13.96
N VAL A 124 5.72 -0.83 -12.65
CA VAL A 124 6.80 -1.07 -11.70
C VAL A 124 6.72 -2.50 -11.19
N TRP A 125 7.72 -3.29 -11.56
CA TRP A 125 7.81 -4.69 -11.15
C TRP A 125 8.34 -4.81 -9.71
N PRO A 126 7.71 -5.66 -8.87
CA PRO A 126 8.13 -5.80 -7.48
C PRO A 126 9.53 -6.40 -7.39
N ARG A 127 10.48 -5.63 -6.85
CA ARG A 127 11.82 -6.08 -6.50
C ARG A 127 12.04 -5.89 -5.01
N LYS A 128 12.46 -6.95 -4.31
CA LYS A 128 12.68 -6.93 -2.86
C LYS A 128 13.61 -5.77 -2.46
N GLY A 129 13.17 -4.94 -1.51
CA GLY A 129 13.94 -3.80 -1.00
C GLY A 129 13.93 -2.57 -1.91
N SER A 130 13.19 -2.59 -3.02
CA SER A 130 12.94 -1.40 -3.85
C SER A 130 11.66 -0.69 -3.40
N ALA A 131 11.55 0.60 -3.73
CA ALA A 131 10.38 1.42 -3.47
C ALA A 131 9.98 2.18 -4.74
N ALA A 132 8.68 2.44 -4.90
CA ALA A 132 8.14 3.35 -5.90
C ALA A 132 7.54 4.55 -5.16
N PHE A 133 7.73 5.74 -5.71
CA PHE A 133 7.25 6.98 -5.11
C PHE A 133 6.68 7.89 -6.20
N TRP A 134 5.56 8.53 -5.90
CA TRP A 134 4.90 9.52 -6.76
C TRP A 134 4.13 10.52 -5.89
N TYR A 135 3.79 11.68 -6.47
CA TYR A 135 2.94 12.68 -5.83
C TYR A 135 1.51 12.56 -6.34
N ASN A 136 0.56 12.32 -5.44
CA ASN A 136 -0.88 12.26 -5.76
C ASN A 136 -1.51 13.64 -6.06
N ILE A 137 -0.76 14.72 -5.84
CA ILE A 137 -1.20 16.10 -5.97
C ILE A 137 -0.13 16.85 -6.76
N ARG A 138 -0.57 17.73 -7.67
CA ARG A 138 0.29 18.63 -8.44
C ARG A 138 0.81 19.77 -7.56
N LYS A 139 1.82 20.50 -8.04
CA LYS A 139 2.40 21.65 -7.32
C LYS A 139 1.39 22.75 -6.97
N ASN A 140 0.30 22.86 -7.75
CA ASN A 140 -0.78 23.82 -7.52
C ASN A 140 -1.86 23.30 -6.54
N GLY A 141 -1.65 22.17 -5.87
CA GLY A 141 -2.60 21.59 -4.92
C GLY A 141 -3.74 20.78 -5.57
N THR A 142 -3.80 20.70 -6.90
CA THR A 142 -4.84 19.92 -7.58
C THR A 142 -4.51 18.43 -7.60
N LYS A 143 -5.53 17.58 -7.38
CA LYS A 143 -5.44 16.12 -7.48
C LYS A 143 -4.89 15.74 -8.86
N ASP A 144 -3.90 14.85 -8.92
CA ASP A 144 -3.36 14.41 -10.20
C ASP A 144 -4.00 13.09 -10.65
N PRO A 145 -4.94 13.12 -11.61
CA PRO A 145 -5.61 11.89 -12.03
C PRO A 145 -4.66 10.93 -12.77
N MET A 146 -3.47 11.37 -13.18
CA MET A 146 -2.45 10.53 -13.81
C MET A 146 -1.81 9.52 -12.85
N THR A 147 -2.02 9.66 -11.54
CA THR A 147 -1.55 8.70 -10.53
C THR A 147 -2.49 7.53 -10.32
N LEU A 148 -3.52 7.37 -11.15
CA LEU A 148 -4.34 6.16 -11.18
C LEU A 148 -3.41 4.95 -11.30
N HIS A 149 -3.46 4.07 -10.29
CA HIS A 149 -2.59 2.91 -10.22
C HIS A 149 -3.29 1.71 -9.59
N GLY A 150 -2.79 0.52 -9.89
CA GLY A 150 -3.33 -0.74 -9.35
C GLY A 150 -2.24 -1.78 -9.16
N GLY A 151 -2.55 -2.80 -8.35
CA GLY A 151 -1.71 -3.98 -8.19
C GLY A 151 -2.22 -5.12 -9.05
N CYS A 152 -1.44 -5.57 -10.03
CA CYS A 152 -1.77 -6.74 -10.84
C CYS A 152 -1.87 -8.01 -9.97
N PRO A 153 -2.71 -8.99 -10.34
CA PRO A 153 -2.82 -10.27 -9.62
C PRO A 153 -1.46 -10.95 -9.46
N VAL A 154 -1.12 -11.43 -8.27
CA VAL A 154 0.08 -12.25 -8.06
C VAL A 154 -0.13 -13.62 -8.69
N LEU A 155 0.70 -14.01 -9.67
CA LEU A 155 0.56 -15.32 -10.33
C LEU A 155 1.41 -16.42 -9.68
N HIS A 156 2.45 -16.05 -8.91
CA HIS A 156 3.32 -17.01 -8.22
C HIS A 156 3.94 -16.39 -6.97
N GLY A 157 4.05 -17.18 -5.90
CA GLY A 157 4.59 -16.74 -4.61
C GLY A 157 3.66 -15.81 -3.84
N THR A 158 4.24 -14.90 -3.05
CA THR A 158 3.50 -13.88 -2.29
C THR A 158 4.16 -12.51 -2.46
N LYS A 159 3.34 -11.46 -2.57
CA LYS A 159 3.81 -10.06 -2.62
C LYS A 159 3.55 -9.39 -1.28
N TRP A 160 4.59 -8.79 -0.71
CA TRP A 160 4.51 -7.96 0.49
C TRP A 160 4.89 -6.53 0.14
N ILE A 161 4.10 -5.56 0.57
CA ILE A 161 4.38 -4.13 0.40
C ILE A 161 4.18 -3.39 1.72
N GLY A 162 4.85 -2.26 1.85
CA GLY A 162 4.60 -1.27 2.90
C GLY A 162 4.29 0.07 2.23
N ASN A 163 3.16 0.68 2.61
CA ASN A 163 2.74 2.00 2.12
C ASN A 163 2.88 3.01 3.26
N LYS A 164 3.50 4.15 2.95
CA LYS A 164 3.78 5.23 3.90
C LYS A 164 3.50 6.59 3.25
#